data_AF-A0A957XKS2-F1
#
_entry.id   AF-A0A957XKS2-F1
#
_cell.length_a   1.000
_cell.length_b   1.000
_cell.length_c   1.000
_cell.angle_alpha   90.00
_cell.angle_beta   90.00
_cell.angle_gamma   90.00
#
_symmetry.space_group_name_H-M   'P 1'
#
loop_
_entity.id
_entity.type
_entity.pdbx_description
1 polymer ?
#
loop_
_entity_poly.entity_id
_entity_poly.type
_entity_poly.pdbx_seq_one_letter_code
_entity_poly.pdbx_strand_id
1 'polypeptide(L)'
;MSIMISTPNSSQKISAAILLLALSLWACVQVDLSAPPVSVVVAPTFQPPPTPTVTPWPTPTPVVIQIVAQSPVIDPACTVPDVASWQSITASGSYTETERSASTPMVCHIKRDTCAYNQLVGILDPSIVFKQEEEWPFDTEDVLMHPAMLNPLARLNALVQAEWNGAYQLRVTDAYDSLLEHDPPESEPSTRYSLHYEGRAIDLTTWPVDRNLYGRLCALAQCAGFDYVENEVTHCHASINANSLCTQCGE
;
A
#
# COMPACT_ATOMS: atom_id res chain seq x y z
N MET A 1 32.65 -26.27 49.65
CA MET A 1 31.97 -24.98 49.83
C MET A 1 30.59 -25.13 49.19
N SER A 2 29.61 -25.45 50.03
CA SER A 2 28.20 -25.62 49.64
C SER A 2 27.61 -24.28 49.21
N ILE A 3 26.70 -24.28 48.24
CA ILE A 3 25.45 -23.51 48.27
C ILE A 3 24.45 -24.29 47.38
N MET A 4 23.47 -24.90 48.04
CA MET A 4 22.17 -25.24 47.47
C MET A 4 21.26 -24.00 47.59
N ILE A 5 20.50 -23.69 46.55
CA ILE A 5 19.28 -22.84 46.62
C ILE A 5 18.32 -23.44 45.59
N SER A 6 17.51 -24.45 45.94
CA SER A 6 16.15 -24.37 46.50
C SER A 6 15.24 -23.37 45.78
N THR A 7 14.33 -23.91 44.95
CA THR A 7 13.08 -23.26 44.56
C THR A 7 12.17 -23.10 45.79
N PRO A 8 11.24 -22.12 45.76
CA PRO A 8 9.98 -22.30 46.43
C PRO A 8 8.79 -22.17 45.48
N ASN A 9 7.87 -23.11 45.67
CA ASN A 9 6.50 -23.14 45.23
C ASN A 9 5.63 -22.75 46.44
N SER A 10 4.69 -21.81 46.31
CA SER A 10 3.48 -21.69 47.16
C SER A 10 2.58 -20.58 46.61
N SER A 11 1.43 -20.89 46.04
CA SER A 11 0.15 -21.09 46.73
C SER A 11 -0.45 -19.81 47.35
N GLN A 12 -1.61 -19.45 46.80
CA GLN A 12 -2.80 -18.88 47.45
C GLN A 12 -2.64 -17.66 48.37
N LYS A 13 -3.30 -16.54 48.00
CA LYS A 13 -4.28 -15.84 48.86
C LYS A 13 -5.36 -15.15 48.01
N ILE A 14 -6.51 -15.79 47.90
CA ILE A 14 -7.81 -15.14 47.63
C ILE A 14 -8.50 -15.04 48.99
N SER A 15 -8.95 -13.84 49.37
CA SER A 15 -9.98 -13.50 50.39
C SER A 15 -9.80 -12.01 50.75
N ALA A 16 -10.77 -11.21 51.15
CA ALA A 16 -12.23 -11.14 51.13
C ALA A 16 -12.57 -9.90 52.01
N ALA A 17 -13.62 -9.14 51.68
CA ALA A 17 -14.52 -8.35 52.58
C ALA A 17 -14.96 -7.05 51.87
N ILE A 18 -16.22 -6.87 51.44
CA ILE A 18 -17.52 -6.85 52.14
C ILE A 18 -17.81 -5.52 52.86
N LEU A 19 -18.94 -4.92 52.44
CA LEU A 19 -19.82 -3.95 53.12
C LEU A 19 -19.38 -2.48 53.24
N LEU A 20 -20.13 -1.61 52.55
CA LEU A 20 -20.92 -0.55 53.20
C LEU A 20 -21.97 -0.02 52.21
N LEU A 21 -23.22 -0.45 52.43
CA LEU A 21 -24.42 0.07 51.79
C LEU A 21 -25.32 0.63 52.89
N ALA A 22 -26.07 1.68 52.53
CA ALA A 22 -27.26 2.25 53.19
C ALA A 22 -27.07 3.59 53.93
N LEU A 23 -27.73 4.63 53.39
CA LEU A 23 -28.83 5.41 54.00
C LEU A 23 -28.82 6.88 53.55
N SER A 24 -29.73 7.24 52.64
CA SER A 24 -30.51 8.48 52.78
C SER A 24 -31.75 8.43 51.87
N LEU A 25 -32.90 8.25 52.49
CA LEU A 25 -34.23 8.42 51.91
C LEU A 25 -34.86 9.63 52.59
N TRP A 26 -35.67 10.36 51.81
CA TRP A 26 -36.69 11.35 52.19
C TRP A 26 -36.26 12.82 52.26
N ALA A 27 -36.54 13.52 51.16
CA ALA A 27 -37.07 14.89 51.22
C ALA A 27 -38.32 14.95 50.33
N CYS A 28 -39.39 15.52 50.91
CA CYS A 28 -40.74 15.56 50.37
C CYS A 28 -40.86 16.34 49.05
N VAL A 29 -41.59 15.79 48.09
CA VAL A 29 -42.10 16.55 46.94
C VAL A 29 -43.30 17.38 47.42
N GLN A 30 -43.16 18.70 47.44
CA GLN A 30 -44.29 19.62 47.53
C GLN A 30 -44.78 19.86 46.10
N VAL A 31 -46.02 19.48 45.80
CA VAL A 31 -46.66 19.76 44.50
C VAL A 31 -47.35 21.11 44.60
N ASP A 32 -46.83 22.10 43.87
CA ASP A 32 -47.47 23.41 43.71
C ASP A 32 -48.61 23.28 42.69
N LEU A 33 -49.85 23.53 43.13
CA LEU A 33 -51.08 23.40 42.33
C LEU A 33 -51.53 24.73 41.69
N SER A 34 -50.64 25.72 41.55
CA SER A 34 -51.00 27.05 41.04
C SER A 34 -50.50 27.38 39.62
N ALA A 35 -50.34 26.38 38.75
CA ALA A 35 -49.97 26.64 37.35
C ALA A 35 -51.17 27.08 36.48
N PRO A 36 -51.08 28.19 35.72
CA PRO A 36 -52.12 28.62 34.79
C PRO A 36 -52.24 27.66 33.59
N PRO A 37 -53.38 27.65 32.86
CA PRO A 37 -53.61 26.71 31.77
C PRO A 37 -52.56 26.87 30.66
N VAL A 38 -51.92 25.76 30.31
CA VAL A 38 -50.95 25.66 29.21
C VAL A 38 -51.69 25.85 27.89
N SER A 39 -51.34 26.90 27.15
CA SER A 39 -51.79 27.08 25.77
C SER A 39 -51.19 25.98 24.89
N VAL A 40 -52.04 25.12 24.33
CA VAL A 40 -51.63 24.11 23.34
C VAL A 40 -51.26 24.84 22.06
N VAL A 41 -49.96 25.04 21.83
CA VAL A 41 -49.44 25.46 20.53
C VAL A 41 -49.49 24.24 19.62
N VAL A 42 -50.30 24.30 18.56
CA VAL A 42 -50.32 23.28 17.51
C VAL A 42 -48.92 23.18 16.92
N ALA A 43 -48.31 22.00 17.03
CA ALA A 43 -46.99 21.73 16.47
C ALA A 43 -47.02 22.00 14.95
N PRO A 44 -46.02 22.69 14.38
CA PRO A 44 -45.92 22.81 12.93
C PRO A 44 -45.79 21.42 12.32
N THR A 45 -46.49 21.19 11.22
CA THR A 45 -46.40 19.97 10.42
C THR A 45 -44.96 19.75 10.01
N PHE A 46 -44.31 18.74 10.61
CA PHE A 46 -42.99 18.28 10.20
C PHE A 46 -43.11 17.71 8.79
N GLN A 47 -42.58 18.42 7.79
CA GLN A 47 -42.34 17.81 6.49
C GLN A 47 -41.20 16.79 6.67
N PRO A 48 -41.37 15.54 6.22
CA PRO A 48 -40.26 14.59 6.23
C PRO A 48 -39.11 15.18 5.40
N PRO A 49 -37.85 15.00 5.83
CA PRO A 49 -36.71 15.44 5.04
C PRO A 49 -36.81 14.82 3.65
N PRO A 50 -36.40 15.55 2.59
CA PRO A 50 -36.35 14.97 1.26
C PRO A 50 -35.53 13.70 1.33
N THR A 51 -36.05 12.62 0.72
CA THR A 51 -35.32 11.36 0.57
C THR A 51 -33.95 11.69 -0.01
N PRO A 52 -32.83 11.26 0.60
CA PRO A 52 -31.53 11.52 0.03
C PRO A 52 -31.54 10.95 -1.38
N THR A 53 -31.24 11.79 -2.36
CA THR A 53 -31.04 11.34 -3.73
C THR A 53 -29.93 10.31 -3.66
N VAL A 54 -30.28 9.03 -3.86
CA VAL A 54 -29.29 7.98 -4.07
C VAL A 54 -28.62 8.33 -5.38
N THR A 55 -27.51 9.07 -5.32
CA THR A 55 -26.59 9.15 -6.44
C THR A 55 -26.14 7.73 -6.69
N PRO A 56 -26.42 7.14 -7.87
CA PRO A 56 -25.86 5.84 -8.18
C PRO A 56 -24.35 5.96 -8.02
N TRP A 57 -23.76 5.00 -7.30
CA TRP A 57 -22.31 4.86 -7.27
C TRP A 57 -21.80 4.95 -8.71
N PRO A 58 -20.75 5.75 -8.99
CA PRO A 58 -20.15 5.73 -10.31
C PRO A 58 -19.90 4.27 -10.67
N THR A 59 -20.39 3.87 -11.84
CA THR A 59 -20.11 2.52 -12.33
C THR A 59 -18.59 2.37 -12.31
N PRO A 60 -18.01 1.37 -11.61
CA PRO A 60 -16.57 1.22 -11.57
C PRO A 60 -16.09 1.17 -13.02
N THR A 61 -15.29 2.16 -13.41
CA THR A 61 -14.63 2.12 -14.70
C THR A 61 -13.72 0.90 -14.65
N PRO A 62 -13.88 -0.06 -15.57
CA PRO A 62 -13.01 -1.22 -15.56
C PRO A 62 -11.58 -0.73 -15.74
N VAL A 63 -10.69 -1.18 -14.86
CA VAL A 63 -9.24 -1.00 -15.00
C VAL A 63 -8.87 -1.39 -16.43
N VAL A 64 -8.24 -0.46 -17.15
CA VAL A 64 -7.83 -0.71 -18.53
C VAL A 64 -6.59 -1.59 -18.48
N ILE A 65 -6.81 -2.89 -18.56
CA ILE A 65 -5.71 -3.84 -18.67
C ILE A 65 -5.19 -3.78 -20.11
N GLN A 66 -3.97 -3.27 -20.30
CA GLN A 66 -3.37 -3.17 -21.61
C GLN A 66 -2.67 -4.48 -21.96
N ILE A 67 -3.09 -5.10 -23.07
CA ILE A 67 -2.35 -6.20 -23.69
C ILE A 67 -1.16 -5.59 -24.41
N VAL A 68 0.02 -5.61 -23.79
CA VAL A 68 1.25 -5.20 -24.45
C VAL A 68 1.62 -6.29 -25.46
N ALA A 69 1.26 -6.09 -26.73
CA ALA A 69 1.38 -7.10 -27.78
C ALA A 69 2.80 -7.27 -28.35
N GLN A 70 3.79 -6.50 -27.88
CA GLN A 70 5.12 -6.50 -28.46
C GLN A 70 6.18 -6.41 -27.37
N SER A 71 6.99 -7.47 -27.27
CA SER A 71 8.26 -7.42 -26.55
C SER A 71 9.12 -6.33 -27.19
N PRO A 72 9.53 -5.29 -26.43
CA PRO A 72 10.39 -4.25 -26.96
C PRO A 72 11.72 -4.84 -27.47
N VAL A 73 12.33 -4.17 -28.44
CA VAL A 73 13.65 -4.55 -28.95
C VAL A 73 14.64 -4.56 -27.79
N ILE A 74 15.19 -5.73 -27.48
CA ILE A 74 16.20 -5.92 -26.44
C ILE A 74 17.45 -5.14 -26.85
N ASP A 75 17.79 -4.08 -26.10
CA ASP A 75 19.10 -3.45 -26.17
C ASP A 75 20.19 -4.48 -25.82
N PRO A 76 21.45 -4.30 -26.28
CA PRO A 76 22.51 -5.27 -26.02
C PRO A 76 22.67 -5.54 -24.52
N ALA A 77 23.14 -6.76 -24.21
CA ALA A 77 23.24 -7.32 -22.86
C ALA A 77 23.57 -6.28 -21.78
N CYS A 78 22.78 -6.25 -20.71
CA CYS A 78 22.92 -5.32 -19.59
C CYS A 78 24.34 -5.40 -18.98
N THR A 79 25.09 -4.30 -19.08
CA THR A 79 26.49 -4.18 -18.64
C THR A 79 26.63 -3.65 -17.22
N VAL A 80 25.53 -3.25 -16.58
CA VAL A 80 25.51 -2.81 -15.18
C VAL A 80 25.94 -3.98 -14.29
N PRO A 81 26.92 -3.78 -13.39
CA PRO A 81 27.30 -4.81 -12.44
C PRO A 81 26.19 -5.05 -11.41
N ASP A 82 26.26 -6.18 -10.71
CA ASP A 82 25.30 -6.49 -9.64
C ASP A 82 25.22 -5.36 -8.60
N VAL A 83 24.00 -4.97 -8.27
CA VAL A 83 23.71 -3.97 -7.24
C VAL A 83 23.82 -4.64 -5.87
N ALA A 84 24.77 -4.20 -5.04
CA ALA A 84 24.98 -4.80 -3.73
C ALA A 84 23.78 -4.59 -2.79
N SER A 85 23.65 -5.41 -1.75
CA SER A 85 22.65 -5.21 -0.70
C SER A 85 22.71 -3.80 -0.11
N TRP A 86 21.55 -3.14 0.01
CA TRP A 86 21.38 -1.75 0.46
C TRP A 86 22.08 -0.71 -0.42
N GLN A 87 22.41 -1.08 -1.65
CA GLN A 87 22.89 -0.15 -2.66
C GLN A 87 21.74 0.19 -3.59
N SER A 88 21.69 1.47 -3.99
CA SER A 88 20.84 1.94 -5.06
C SER A 88 21.64 2.38 -6.27
N ILE A 89 20.99 2.39 -7.43
CA ILE A 89 21.50 2.94 -8.67
C ILE A 89 20.37 3.64 -9.42
N THR A 90 20.65 4.83 -9.95
CA THR A 90 19.65 5.59 -10.73
C THR A 90 19.87 5.45 -12.23
N ALA A 91 18.93 5.93 -13.03
CA ALA A 91 19.06 5.98 -14.49
C ALA A 91 20.30 6.77 -14.95
N SER A 92 20.79 7.72 -14.15
CA SER A 92 22.03 8.46 -14.43
C SER A 92 23.31 7.66 -14.11
N GLY A 93 23.18 6.47 -13.52
CA GLY A 93 24.28 5.67 -13.00
C GLY A 93 24.80 6.14 -11.64
N SER A 94 24.08 7.04 -10.96
CA SER A 94 24.44 7.51 -9.62
C SER A 94 24.09 6.46 -8.56
N TYR A 95 25.02 6.22 -7.63
CA TYR A 95 24.82 5.35 -6.47
C TYR A 95 24.50 6.11 -5.17
N THR A 96 24.32 7.43 -5.27
CA THR A 96 24.11 8.31 -4.10
C THR A 96 22.91 9.24 -4.27
N GLU A 97 22.29 9.22 -5.45
CA GLU A 97 21.05 9.95 -5.71
C GLU A 97 19.89 9.22 -5.05
N THR A 98 19.00 9.96 -4.38
CA THR A 98 17.85 9.39 -3.68
C THR A 98 16.71 9.09 -4.64
N GLU A 99 15.84 8.15 -4.28
CA GLU A 99 14.58 7.89 -5.01
C GLU A 99 13.79 9.17 -5.24
N ARG A 100 13.66 10.01 -4.21
CA ARG A 100 12.97 11.30 -4.28
C ARG A 100 13.53 12.24 -5.36
N SER A 101 14.83 12.19 -5.60
CA SER A 101 15.50 13.00 -6.64
C SER A 101 15.34 12.40 -8.03
N ALA A 102 15.49 11.08 -8.14
CA ALA A 102 15.40 10.37 -9.42
C ALA A 102 13.97 10.27 -9.95
N SER A 103 13.04 9.89 -9.09
CA SER A 103 11.66 9.49 -9.43
C SER A 103 10.62 10.56 -9.11
N THR A 104 11.06 11.69 -8.54
CA THR A 104 10.25 12.77 -7.96
C THR A 104 9.42 12.34 -6.73
N PRO A 105 9.11 13.26 -5.80
CA PRO A 105 8.32 12.92 -4.62
C PRO A 105 6.90 12.47 -4.99
N MET A 106 6.30 11.65 -4.12
CA MET A 106 4.86 11.38 -4.13
C MET A 106 4.06 12.70 -4.03
N VAL A 107 2.96 12.80 -4.77
CA VAL A 107 2.02 13.92 -4.70
C VAL A 107 0.82 13.58 -3.82
N CYS A 108 0.21 12.42 -4.03
CA CYS A 108 -0.92 11.96 -3.21
C CYS A 108 -0.93 10.45 -3.03
N HIS A 109 -1.62 9.98 -1.99
CA HIS A 109 -2.03 8.57 -1.92
C HIS A 109 -3.25 8.39 -2.83
N ILE A 110 -3.08 7.67 -3.94
CA ILE A 110 -4.18 7.30 -4.82
C ILE A 110 -5.11 6.36 -4.05
N LYS A 111 -6.35 6.77 -3.82
CA LYS A 111 -7.35 5.94 -3.14
C LYS A 111 -8.18 5.18 -4.18
N ARG A 112 -8.65 3.98 -3.82
CA ARG A 112 -9.58 3.22 -4.67
C ARG A 112 -10.78 4.08 -5.09
N ASP A 113 -11.23 3.85 -6.32
CA ASP A 113 -12.37 4.52 -6.96
C ASP A 113 -12.20 6.03 -7.24
N THR A 114 -11.01 6.63 -7.00
CA THR A 114 -10.73 8.02 -7.42
C THR A 114 -10.43 8.13 -8.92
N CYS A 115 -10.33 9.36 -9.45
CA CYS A 115 -9.95 9.56 -10.85
C CYS A 115 -8.56 8.97 -11.09
N ALA A 116 -7.60 9.23 -10.21
CA ALA A 116 -6.23 8.74 -10.34
C ALA A 116 -6.16 7.21 -10.32
N TYR A 117 -6.95 6.55 -9.46
CA TYR A 117 -7.04 5.09 -9.41
C TYR A 117 -7.54 4.49 -10.72
N ASN A 118 -8.55 5.12 -11.33
CA ASN A 118 -9.09 4.68 -12.61
C ASN A 118 -8.13 4.87 -13.80
N GLN A 119 -6.99 5.55 -13.61
CA GLN A 119 -5.92 5.66 -14.60
C GLN A 119 -4.80 4.63 -14.41
N LEU A 120 -4.81 3.86 -13.31
CA LEU A 120 -3.89 2.74 -13.14
C LEU A 120 -4.20 1.66 -14.19
N VAL A 121 -3.14 0.99 -14.61
CA VAL A 121 -3.19 -0.06 -15.64
C VAL A 121 -2.43 -1.27 -15.15
N GLY A 122 -2.62 -2.40 -15.83
CA GLY A 122 -1.81 -3.60 -15.60
C GLY A 122 -1.35 -4.21 -16.91
N ILE A 123 -0.32 -5.06 -16.82
CA ILE A 123 0.19 -5.88 -17.92
C ILE A 123 -0.31 -7.31 -17.78
N LEU A 124 -0.83 -7.90 -18.86
CA LEU A 124 -1.13 -9.33 -18.93
C LEU A 124 -0.07 -10.05 -19.76
N ASP A 125 1.05 -10.34 -19.11
CA ASP A 125 2.09 -11.21 -19.67
C ASP A 125 2.15 -12.49 -18.83
N PRO A 126 1.79 -13.66 -19.38
CA PRO A 126 1.79 -14.93 -18.63
C PRO A 126 3.20 -15.38 -18.23
N SER A 127 4.26 -14.73 -18.73
CA SER A 127 5.63 -14.99 -18.31
C SER A 127 6.06 -14.19 -17.08
N ILE A 128 5.26 -13.20 -16.64
CA ILE A 128 5.43 -12.49 -15.36
C ILE A 128 4.56 -13.16 -14.30
N VAL A 129 5.15 -13.44 -13.14
CA VAL A 129 4.43 -13.95 -11.97
C VAL A 129 4.03 -12.76 -11.08
N PHE A 130 2.77 -12.69 -10.66
CA PHE A 130 2.32 -11.75 -9.64
C PHE A 130 2.06 -12.53 -8.35
N LYS A 131 2.42 -11.97 -7.19
CA LYS A 131 2.29 -12.68 -5.91
C LYS A 131 0.85 -12.69 -5.44
N GLN A 132 0.14 -11.56 -5.57
CA GLN A 132 -1.27 -11.38 -5.28
C GLN A 132 -1.66 -12.00 -3.93
N GLU A 133 -0.90 -11.70 -2.88
CA GLU A 133 -1.13 -12.21 -1.55
C GLU A 133 -2.25 -11.50 -0.80
N GLU A 134 -2.63 -10.31 -1.25
CA GLU A 134 -3.61 -9.50 -0.56
C GLU A 134 -4.98 -10.18 -0.60
N GLU A 135 -5.74 -10.03 0.48
CA GLU A 135 -7.12 -10.52 0.50
C GLU A 135 -8.03 -9.60 -0.33
N TRP A 136 -9.12 -10.16 -0.85
CA TRP A 136 -10.17 -9.38 -1.49
C TRP A 136 -10.64 -8.23 -0.58
N PRO A 137 -10.81 -6.97 -1.07
CA PRO A 137 -10.83 -6.55 -2.49
C PRO A 137 -9.48 -6.03 -3.06
N PHE A 138 -8.35 -6.40 -2.46
CA PHE A 138 -7.02 -5.89 -2.80
C PHE A 138 -6.17 -6.90 -3.59
N ASP A 139 -6.72 -8.06 -3.92
CA ASP A 139 -6.07 -9.22 -4.58
C ASP A 139 -5.54 -8.96 -6.00
N THR A 140 -5.66 -7.73 -6.50
CA THR A 140 -5.16 -7.30 -7.81
C THR A 140 -4.19 -6.13 -7.74
N GLU A 141 -3.87 -5.60 -6.56
CA GLU A 141 -3.09 -4.36 -6.42
C GLU A 141 -1.65 -4.52 -6.94
N ASP A 142 -1.06 -5.71 -6.78
CA ASP A 142 0.16 -6.18 -7.44
C ASP A 142 0.21 -5.99 -8.96
N VAL A 143 -0.95 -5.98 -9.62
CA VAL A 143 -1.08 -5.85 -11.08
C VAL A 143 -1.29 -4.38 -11.47
N LEU A 144 -1.73 -3.54 -10.55
CA LEU A 144 -2.05 -2.14 -10.80
C LEU A 144 -0.78 -1.28 -10.68
N MET A 145 -0.53 -0.47 -11.70
CA MET A 145 0.64 0.40 -11.77
C MET A 145 0.35 1.63 -12.61
N HIS A 146 1.20 2.64 -12.45
CA HIS A 146 1.19 3.83 -13.29
C HIS A 146 1.47 3.44 -14.76
N PRO A 147 0.81 4.03 -15.78
CA PRO A 147 1.00 3.63 -17.19
C PRO A 147 2.43 3.65 -17.71
N ALA A 148 3.24 4.59 -17.20
CA ALA A 148 4.67 4.66 -17.56
C ALA A 148 5.51 3.46 -17.07
N MET A 149 4.99 2.63 -16.15
CA MET A 149 5.63 1.42 -15.65
C MET A 149 5.63 0.27 -16.67
N LEU A 150 4.66 0.26 -17.61
CA LEU A 150 4.47 -0.86 -18.54
C LEU A 150 5.72 -1.14 -19.40
N ASN A 151 6.37 -0.10 -19.90
CA ASN A 151 7.55 -0.24 -20.75
C ASN A 151 8.79 -0.79 -19.99
N PRO A 152 9.22 -0.21 -18.86
CA PRO A 152 10.33 -0.76 -18.09
C PRO A 152 10.03 -2.17 -17.56
N LEU A 153 8.80 -2.45 -17.13
CA LEU A 153 8.44 -3.80 -16.68
C LEU A 153 8.52 -4.84 -17.81
N ALA A 154 7.98 -4.52 -19.00
CA ALA A 154 8.07 -5.40 -20.16
C ALA A 154 9.52 -5.64 -20.63
N ARG A 155 10.35 -4.59 -20.62
CA ARG A 155 11.79 -4.71 -20.91
C ARG A 155 12.50 -5.58 -19.88
N LEU A 156 12.20 -5.37 -18.60
CA LEU A 156 12.80 -6.14 -17.51
C LEU A 156 12.46 -7.62 -17.63
N ASN A 157 11.20 -7.95 -17.88
CA ASN A 157 10.79 -9.34 -18.07
C ASN A 157 11.59 -10.00 -19.21
N ALA A 158 11.72 -9.31 -20.34
CA ALA A 158 12.46 -9.83 -21.48
C ALA A 158 13.98 -9.97 -21.19
N LEU A 159 14.57 -9.05 -20.40
CA LEU A 159 15.95 -9.15 -19.91
C LEU A 159 16.13 -10.33 -18.94
N VAL A 160 15.19 -10.56 -18.03
CA VAL A 160 15.19 -11.68 -17.07
C VAL A 160 15.16 -13.02 -17.81
N GLN A 161 14.28 -13.15 -18.81
CA GLN A 161 14.21 -14.35 -19.64
C GLN A 161 15.53 -14.60 -20.38
N ALA A 162 16.16 -13.55 -20.90
CA ALA A 162 17.43 -13.65 -21.61
C ALA A 162 18.61 -13.97 -20.69
N GLU A 163 18.74 -13.29 -19.56
CA GLU A 163 19.85 -13.42 -18.60
C GLU A 163 20.02 -14.86 -18.13
N TRP A 164 18.90 -15.54 -17.87
CA TRP A 164 18.92 -16.89 -17.32
C TRP A 164 18.39 -17.95 -18.29
N ASN A 165 18.36 -17.66 -19.60
CA ASN A 165 17.90 -18.58 -20.65
C ASN A 165 16.54 -19.23 -20.32
N GLY A 166 15.62 -18.45 -19.77
CA GLY A 166 14.27 -18.89 -19.37
C GLY A 166 14.19 -19.76 -18.11
N ALA A 167 15.30 -19.95 -17.38
CA ALA A 167 15.30 -20.72 -16.12
C ALA A 167 14.59 -19.99 -14.97
N TYR A 168 14.47 -18.66 -15.06
CA TYR A 168 13.78 -17.82 -14.09
C TYR A 168 12.78 -16.91 -14.80
N GLN A 169 11.68 -16.65 -14.11
CA GLN A 169 10.69 -15.64 -14.50
C GLN A 169 10.83 -14.40 -13.61
N LEU A 170 10.39 -13.27 -14.14
CA LEU A 170 10.21 -12.08 -13.31
C LEU A 170 8.99 -12.28 -12.41
N ARG A 171 9.11 -11.87 -11.16
CA ARG A 171 8.00 -11.89 -10.22
C ARG A 171 7.80 -10.55 -9.54
N VAL A 172 6.62 -9.98 -9.69
CA VAL A 172 6.16 -8.82 -8.94
C VAL A 172 5.61 -9.30 -7.60
N THR A 173 6.02 -8.64 -6.52
CA THR A 173 5.52 -8.93 -5.16
C THR A 173 4.81 -7.78 -4.50
N ASP A 174 4.98 -6.57 -5.05
CA ASP A 174 4.25 -5.38 -4.64
C ASP A 174 4.29 -4.36 -5.79
N ALA A 175 3.27 -3.53 -5.94
CA ALA A 175 3.20 -2.48 -6.96
C ALA A 175 2.38 -1.27 -6.47
N TYR A 176 1.10 -1.16 -6.85
CA TYR A 176 0.20 -0.23 -6.18
C TYR A 176 -0.17 -0.80 -4.81
N ASP A 177 -0.15 0.02 -3.78
CA ASP A 177 -0.53 -0.38 -2.41
C ASP A 177 -1.53 0.63 -1.85
N SER A 178 -2.77 0.21 -1.56
CA SER A 178 -3.77 1.06 -0.91
C SER A 178 -3.83 0.90 0.61
N LEU A 179 -3.18 -0.14 1.15
CA LEU A 179 -3.19 -0.55 2.56
C LEU A 179 -2.11 0.15 3.39
N LEU A 180 -1.19 0.86 2.72
CA LEU A 180 -0.18 1.67 3.37
C LEU A 180 0.85 0.82 4.15
N GLU A 181 1.41 -0.18 3.50
CA GLU A 181 2.36 -1.13 4.07
C GLU A 181 3.83 -0.67 3.91
N HIS A 182 4.09 0.24 2.97
CA HIS A 182 5.45 0.65 2.57
C HIS A 182 6.08 1.80 3.36
N ASP A 183 5.31 2.48 4.23
CA ASP A 183 5.86 3.50 5.12
C ASP A 183 5.84 3.03 6.57
N PRO A 184 6.70 3.59 7.44
CA PRO A 184 6.69 3.28 8.86
C PRO A 184 5.27 3.40 9.46
N PRO A 185 4.88 2.54 10.41
CA PRO A 185 3.54 2.56 11.00
C PRO A 185 3.13 3.91 11.62
N GLU A 186 4.11 4.70 12.03
CA GLU A 186 3.95 6.00 12.69
C GLU A 186 3.75 7.17 11.72
N SER A 187 3.81 6.91 10.40
CA SER A 187 3.57 7.94 9.39
C SER A 187 2.08 8.31 9.35
N GLU A 188 1.78 9.59 9.53
CA GLU A 188 0.43 10.11 9.32
C GLU A 188 0.04 9.84 7.85
N PRO A 189 -1.19 9.37 7.56
CA PRO A 189 -1.60 9.03 6.19
C PRO A 189 -1.39 10.16 5.18
N SER A 190 -1.45 11.43 5.62
CA SER A 190 -1.20 12.61 4.79
C SER A 190 0.28 12.93 4.54
N THR A 191 1.20 12.29 5.28
CA THR A 191 2.66 12.52 5.19
C THR A 191 3.42 11.31 4.64
N ARG A 192 2.70 10.26 4.29
CA ARG A 192 3.24 9.11 3.59
C ARG A 192 3.87 9.52 2.28
N TYR A 193 4.92 8.82 1.87
CA TYR A 193 5.79 9.24 0.77
C TYR A 193 6.23 8.10 -0.15
N SER A 194 5.91 6.84 0.15
CA SER A 194 6.20 5.73 -0.76
C SER A 194 5.52 5.92 -2.12
N LEU A 195 6.28 5.63 -3.19
CA LEU A 195 5.78 5.69 -4.56
C LEU A 195 4.84 4.52 -4.91
N HIS A 196 4.76 3.48 -4.07
CA HIS A 196 3.76 2.41 -4.21
C HIS A 196 2.33 2.98 -4.14
N TYR A 197 2.10 4.02 -3.34
CA TYR A 197 0.79 4.65 -3.20
C TYR A 197 0.31 5.42 -4.44
N GLU A 198 1.19 5.62 -5.42
CA GLU A 198 0.88 6.19 -6.73
C GLU A 198 1.03 5.18 -7.87
N GLY A 199 1.32 3.91 -7.56
CA GLY A 199 1.69 2.88 -8.53
C GLY A 199 2.97 3.21 -9.32
N ARG A 200 3.85 4.07 -8.77
CA ARG A 200 5.11 4.50 -9.39
C ARG A 200 6.32 3.71 -8.90
N ALA A 201 6.16 2.82 -7.93
CA ALA A 201 7.16 1.85 -7.50
C ALA A 201 6.66 0.41 -7.65
N ILE A 202 7.58 -0.53 -7.56
CA ILE A 202 7.36 -1.96 -7.73
C ILE A 202 8.45 -2.76 -7.01
N ASP A 203 8.06 -3.84 -6.35
CA ASP A 203 8.96 -4.78 -5.70
C ASP A 203 9.06 -6.07 -6.49
N LEU A 204 10.30 -6.49 -6.72
CA LEU A 204 10.63 -7.51 -7.71
C LEU A 204 11.46 -8.64 -7.10
N THR A 205 11.14 -9.85 -7.52
CA THR A 205 11.88 -11.07 -7.20
C THR A 205 12.05 -11.93 -8.45
N THR A 206 12.87 -12.97 -8.38
CA THR A 206 12.87 -14.04 -9.37
C THR A 206 11.81 -15.09 -9.02
N TRP A 207 11.38 -15.85 -10.01
CA TRP A 207 10.59 -17.07 -9.79
C TRP A 207 11.22 -18.26 -10.53
N PRO A 208 11.57 -19.36 -9.82
CA PRO A 208 11.53 -19.54 -8.37
C PRO A 208 12.38 -18.50 -7.61
N VAL A 209 12.00 -18.24 -6.35
CA VAL A 209 12.67 -17.23 -5.51
C VAL A 209 14.11 -17.66 -5.22
N ASP A 210 15.07 -16.85 -5.66
CA ASP A 210 16.49 -16.98 -5.30
C ASP A 210 17.10 -15.60 -4.97
N ARG A 211 17.33 -15.36 -3.68
CA ARG A 211 17.87 -14.08 -3.18
C ARG A 211 19.29 -13.79 -3.67
N ASN A 212 20.06 -14.80 -4.07
CA ASN A 212 21.40 -14.59 -4.60
C ASN A 212 21.38 -13.87 -5.96
N LEU A 213 20.24 -13.87 -6.65
CA LEU A 213 20.06 -13.24 -7.94
C LEU A 213 19.58 -11.79 -7.86
N TYR A 214 19.23 -11.28 -6.67
CA TYR A 214 18.59 -9.96 -6.56
C TYR A 214 19.51 -8.82 -6.95
N GLY A 215 20.81 -8.91 -6.67
CA GLY A 215 21.75 -7.90 -7.13
C GLY A 215 21.80 -7.81 -8.66
N ARG A 216 21.76 -8.96 -9.34
CA ARG A 216 21.68 -9.02 -10.79
C ARG A 216 20.31 -8.58 -11.31
N LEU A 217 19.22 -8.99 -10.67
CA LEU A 217 17.86 -8.55 -10.99
C LEU A 217 17.73 -7.02 -10.95
N CYS A 218 18.29 -6.36 -9.93
CA CYS A 218 18.33 -4.91 -9.84
C CYS A 218 19.18 -4.26 -10.93
N ALA A 219 20.32 -4.86 -11.29
CA ALA A 219 21.10 -4.38 -12.43
C ALA A 219 20.28 -4.44 -13.73
N LEU A 220 19.53 -5.52 -13.95
CA LEU A 220 18.62 -5.64 -15.10
C LEU A 220 17.48 -4.61 -15.05
N ALA A 221 16.92 -4.31 -13.87
CA ALA A 221 15.90 -3.27 -13.71
C ALA A 221 16.44 -1.89 -14.11
N GLN A 222 17.66 -1.55 -13.72
CA GLN A 222 18.29 -0.31 -14.18
C GLN A 222 18.40 -0.29 -15.71
N CYS A 223 18.90 -1.37 -16.31
CA CYS A 223 19.00 -1.51 -17.77
C CYS A 223 17.63 -1.48 -18.47
N ALA A 224 16.57 -1.91 -17.79
CA ALA A 224 15.20 -1.84 -18.27
C ALA A 224 14.62 -0.41 -18.25
N GLY A 225 15.35 0.57 -17.72
CA GLY A 225 14.96 1.98 -17.71
C GLY A 225 14.05 2.37 -16.57
N PHE A 226 14.19 1.73 -15.41
CA PHE A 226 13.71 2.28 -14.14
C PHE A 226 14.59 3.47 -13.73
N ASP A 227 13.98 4.50 -13.14
CA ASP A 227 14.67 5.75 -12.80
C ASP A 227 15.45 5.62 -11.49
N TYR A 228 14.96 4.82 -10.55
CA TYR A 228 15.62 4.42 -9.31
C TYR A 228 15.47 2.91 -9.11
N VAL A 229 16.53 2.27 -8.64
CA VAL A 229 16.54 0.86 -8.26
C VAL A 229 17.35 0.69 -6.99
N GLU A 230 16.84 -0.09 -6.04
CA GLU A 230 17.52 -0.43 -4.80
C GLU A 230 17.40 -1.91 -4.47
N ASN A 231 18.51 -2.51 -4.04
CA ASN A 231 18.50 -3.87 -3.53
C ASN A 231 18.20 -3.88 -2.03
N GLU A 232 16.93 -4.00 -1.67
CA GLU A 232 16.45 -4.05 -0.28
C GLU A 232 16.64 -5.41 0.40
N VAL A 233 17.52 -6.27 -0.13
CA VAL A 233 17.90 -7.60 0.39
C VAL A 233 16.80 -8.66 0.29
N THR A 234 15.56 -8.30 0.55
CA THR A 234 14.40 -9.21 0.51
C THR A 234 13.70 -9.23 -0.85
N HIS A 235 13.92 -8.20 -1.65
CA HIS A 235 13.46 -8.01 -3.01
C HIS A 235 14.33 -6.92 -3.68
N CYS A 236 14.06 -6.65 -4.95
CA CYS A 236 14.59 -5.50 -5.67
C CYS A 236 13.49 -4.46 -5.79
N HIS A 237 13.67 -3.31 -5.14
CA HIS A 237 12.77 -2.17 -5.24
C HIS A 237 13.13 -1.35 -6.49
N ALA A 238 12.14 -0.91 -7.25
CA ALA A 238 12.36 -0.04 -8.40
C ALA A 238 11.22 0.95 -8.58
N SER A 239 11.52 2.14 -9.10
CA SER A 239 10.52 3.18 -9.31
C SER A 239 10.77 3.98 -10.58
N ILE A 240 9.74 4.70 -11.02
CA ILE A 240 9.77 5.53 -12.23
C ILE A 240 9.52 7.02 -11.94
N ASN A 241 10.12 7.86 -12.76
CA ASN A 241 9.82 9.28 -12.86
C ASN A 241 8.69 9.52 -13.86
N ALA A 242 7.51 9.87 -13.35
CA ALA A 242 6.37 10.24 -14.18
C ALA A 242 5.50 11.28 -13.50
N ASN A 243 4.76 12.06 -14.31
CA ASN A 243 3.77 13.00 -13.82
C ASN A 243 2.69 12.26 -13.02
N SER A 244 2.56 12.57 -11.72
CA SER A 244 1.57 11.93 -10.85
C SER A 244 0.16 11.99 -11.43
N LEU A 245 -0.54 10.86 -11.40
CA LEU A 245 -1.94 10.76 -11.79
C LEU A 245 -2.83 11.65 -10.91
N CYS A 246 -2.44 11.87 -9.65
CA CYS A 246 -3.13 12.82 -8.76
C CYS A 246 -3.15 14.22 -9.36
N THR A 247 -1.98 14.70 -9.83
CA THR A 247 -1.89 16.02 -10.49
C THR A 247 -2.73 16.07 -11.76
N GLN A 248 -2.76 14.99 -12.54
CA GLN A 248 -3.57 14.91 -13.76
C GLN A 248 -5.08 14.95 -13.46
N CYS A 249 -5.50 14.37 -12.34
CA CYS A 249 -6.88 14.28 -11.90
C CYS A 249 -7.32 15.44 -10.99
N GLY A 250 -6.41 16.32 -10.58
CA GLY A 250 -6.69 17.40 -9.64
C GLY A 250 -6.95 16.93 -8.21
N GLU A 251 -6.30 15.85 -7.79
CA GLU A 251 -6.34 15.26 -6.44
C GLU A 251 -5.20 15.78 -5.55
#